data_AF-A0A2V8HY91-F1
#
_entry.id   AF-A0A2V8HY91-F1
#
_cell.length_a   1.000
_cell.length_b   1.000
_cell.length_c   1.000
_cell.angle_alpha   90.00
_cell.angle_beta   90.00
_cell.angle_gamma   90.00
#
_symmetry.space_group_name_H-M   'P 1'
#
loop_
_entity.id
_entity.type
_entity.pdbx_description
1 polymer ?
#
loop_
_entity_poly.entity_id
_entity_poly.type
_entity_poly.pdbx_seq_one_letter_code
_entity_poly.pdbx_strand_id
1 'polypeptide(L)'
;MRHPGRGHAGVTSIQPGIESFGDNVLALMRKGVTALQNVQLLKWCAELGVRPYWNVLWGFPGEPPEDYERMAAIVPLLTHLVPPIGFGGLRLDRFSPNFFDAAKLGFTNVRPLPAYHHVYPLTAPAVANLAYHFGFDYAREQRVHDYIGPLLKELRVWKSLNGESTLFHADVDGRLAICDTRPAARAAVTVLDGLDRLLYLQCDAIADVRRLADAAHAGGFEATEASIVERLEPLCAKGLMLRDGRRCLALAVKLGTYKPSRAAKRALRDTARRDAALCPKDAVTQVLPTPRIAFEKIWRAW
;
A
#
# COMPACT_ATOMS: atom_id res chain seq x y z
N MET A 1 0.10 -32.75 10.05
CA MET A 1 0.77 -31.65 9.31
C MET A 1 0.04 -30.34 9.59
N ARG A 2 0.62 -29.45 10.41
CA ARG A 2 0.07 -28.11 10.65
C ARG A 2 0.69 -27.13 9.64
N HIS A 3 -0.14 -26.45 8.86
CA HIS A 3 0.31 -25.39 7.94
C HIS A 3 0.88 -24.21 8.74
N PRO A 4 2.13 -23.79 8.51
CA PRO A 4 2.73 -22.65 9.19
C PRO A 4 2.22 -21.37 8.53
N GLY A 5 1.45 -20.56 9.26
CA GLY A 5 0.81 -19.34 8.74
C GLY A 5 -0.56 -19.04 9.35
N ARG A 6 -1.11 -19.93 10.17
CA ARG A 6 -2.38 -19.67 10.85
C ARG A 6 -2.12 -18.77 12.06
N GLY A 7 -2.72 -17.58 12.09
CA GLY A 7 -3.00 -16.90 13.35
C GLY A 7 -3.73 -17.88 14.28
N HIS A 8 -3.49 -17.80 15.59
CA HIS A 8 -3.93 -18.83 16.55
C HIS A 8 -5.44 -19.15 16.51
N ALA A 9 -6.27 -18.30 15.89
CA ALA A 9 -7.71 -18.49 15.69
C ALA A 9 -8.14 -19.04 14.31
N GLY A 10 -7.23 -19.29 13.36
CA GLY A 10 -7.55 -19.87 12.04
C GLY A 10 -8.21 -18.93 11.02
N VAL A 11 -8.25 -17.62 11.28
CA VAL A 11 -8.75 -16.61 10.33
C VAL A 11 -7.83 -16.57 9.09
N THR A 12 -8.42 -16.68 7.91
CA THR A 12 -7.70 -16.69 6.62
C THR A 12 -8.06 -15.51 5.72
N SER A 13 -9.13 -14.78 6.03
CA SER A 13 -9.59 -13.64 5.26
C SER A 13 -10.32 -12.61 6.12
N ILE A 14 -10.26 -11.35 5.71
CA ILE A 14 -11.00 -10.23 6.31
C ILE A 14 -11.56 -9.30 5.23
N GLN A 15 -12.57 -8.50 5.56
CA GLN A 15 -13.12 -7.46 4.66
C GLN A 15 -12.98 -6.08 5.31
N PRO A 16 -11.80 -5.44 5.25
CA PRO A 16 -11.60 -4.13 5.84
C PRO A 16 -12.13 -3.02 4.93
N GLY A 17 -12.71 -1.99 5.55
CA GLY A 17 -13.20 -0.81 4.83
C GLY A 17 -12.10 0.21 4.55
N ILE A 18 -11.10 -0.18 3.73
CA ILE A 18 -9.95 0.68 3.35
C ILE A 18 -10.40 1.88 2.52
N GLU A 19 -11.08 1.64 1.39
CA GLU A 19 -11.71 2.61 0.47
C GLU A 19 -10.83 3.69 -0.18
N SER A 20 -9.74 4.13 0.44
CA SER A 20 -8.88 5.20 -0.09
C SER A 20 -7.48 5.19 0.57
N PHE A 21 -6.54 5.85 -0.12
CA PHE A 21 -5.22 6.23 0.42
C PHE A 21 -5.04 7.75 0.45
N GLY A 22 -6.13 8.52 0.36
CA GLY A 22 -6.17 9.97 0.60
C GLY A 22 -6.80 10.26 1.95
N ASP A 23 -6.07 10.89 2.86
CA ASP A 23 -6.54 11.17 4.23
C ASP A 23 -7.75 12.11 4.26
N ASN A 24 -7.84 13.06 3.32
CA ASN A 24 -9.00 13.96 3.24
C ASN A 24 -10.23 13.20 2.76
N VAL A 25 -10.06 12.33 1.76
CA VAL A 25 -11.12 11.43 1.29
C VAL A 25 -11.61 10.50 2.43
N LEU A 26 -10.68 9.91 3.20
CA LEU A 26 -11.03 9.05 4.35
C LEU A 26 -11.78 9.82 5.46
N ALA A 27 -11.43 11.09 5.68
CA ALA A 27 -12.12 11.96 6.62
C ALA A 27 -13.54 12.28 6.15
N LEU A 28 -13.76 12.57 4.85
CA LEU A 28 -15.09 12.76 4.26
C LEU A 28 -15.96 11.50 4.43
N MET A 29 -15.36 10.32 4.28
CA MET A 29 -16.02 9.02 4.52
C MET A 29 -16.24 8.69 6.01
N ARG A 30 -15.71 9.51 6.93
CA ARG A 30 -15.74 9.28 8.39
C ARG A 30 -15.17 7.92 8.80
N LYS A 31 -14.10 7.46 8.13
CA LYS A 31 -13.51 6.14 8.39
C LYS A 31 -12.72 6.04 9.69
N GLY A 32 -12.22 7.17 10.20
CA GLY A 32 -11.42 7.20 11.44
C GLY A 32 -10.05 6.53 11.31
N VAL A 33 -9.55 6.35 10.09
CA VAL A 33 -8.23 5.79 9.78
C VAL A 33 -7.49 6.66 8.77
N THR A 34 -6.18 6.48 8.68
CA THR A 34 -5.31 7.14 7.69
C THR A 34 -4.86 6.18 6.59
N ALA A 35 -4.36 6.75 5.50
CA ALA A 35 -3.74 6.04 4.38
C ALA A 35 -2.60 5.13 4.85
N LEU A 36 -1.72 5.63 5.74
CA LEU A 36 -0.63 4.82 6.31
C LEU A 36 -1.17 3.62 7.10
N GLN A 37 -2.26 3.77 7.86
CA GLN A 37 -2.87 2.65 8.60
C GLN A 37 -3.45 1.61 7.64
N ASN A 38 -4.09 2.05 6.56
CA ASN A 38 -4.58 1.15 5.51
C ASN A 38 -3.43 0.38 4.83
N VAL A 39 -2.32 1.05 4.51
CA VAL A 39 -1.12 0.40 3.94
C VAL A 39 -0.51 -0.60 4.93
N GLN A 40 -0.38 -0.22 6.21
CA GLN A 40 0.13 -1.11 7.26
C GLN A 40 -0.74 -2.36 7.40
N LEU A 41 -2.07 -2.21 7.38
CA LEU A 41 -2.99 -3.35 7.42
C LEU A 41 -2.75 -4.31 6.24
N LEU A 42 -2.63 -3.79 5.02
CA LEU A 42 -2.35 -4.60 3.83
C LEU A 42 -0.99 -5.31 3.93
N LYS A 43 0.03 -4.63 4.46
CA LYS A 43 1.35 -5.20 4.72
C LYS A 43 1.28 -6.35 5.72
N TRP A 44 0.63 -6.16 6.87
CA TRP A 44 0.47 -7.22 7.86
C TRP A 44 -0.39 -8.38 7.35
N CYS A 45 -1.41 -8.11 6.53
CA CYS A 45 -2.16 -9.16 5.85
C CYS A 45 -1.25 -10.04 4.98
N ALA A 46 -0.35 -9.41 4.20
CA ALA A 46 0.64 -10.13 3.40
C ALA A 46 1.61 -10.93 4.28
N GLU A 47 2.12 -10.35 5.37
CA GLU A 47 3.04 -11.01 6.29
C GLU A 47 2.42 -12.24 6.96
N LEU A 48 1.20 -12.10 7.45
CA LEU A 48 0.47 -13.12 8.22
C LEU A 48 -0.27 -14.13 7.33
N GLY A 49 -0.27 -13.94 6.00
CA GLY A 49 -1.01 -14.81 5.07
C GLY A 49 -2.53 -14.69 5.20
N VAL A 50 -3.04 -13.54 5.67
CA VAL A 50 -4.46 -13.22 5.74
C VAL A 50 -4.86 -12.48 4.46
N ARG A 51 -5.94 -12.91 3.80
CA ARG A 51 -6.39 -12.26 2.57
C ARG A 51 -7.39 -11.12 2.83
N PRO A 52 -7.06 -9.87 2.49
CA PRO A 52 -7.99 -8.76 2.60
C PRO A 52 -8.88 -8.68 1.34
N TYR A 53 -10.17 -8.43 1.55
CA TYR A 53 -11.15 -8.09 0.53
C TYR A 53 -11.57 -6.63 0.74
N TRP A 54 -11.21 -5.75 -0.17
CA TRP A 54 -11.39 -4.30 0.01
C TRP A 54 -11.60 -3.60 -1.33
N ASN A 55 -12.20 -2.41 -1.31
CA ASN A 55 -12.47 -1.63 -2.51
C ASN A 55 -11.78 -0.26 -2.46
N VAL A 56 -11.75 0.43 -3.60
CA VAL A 56 -11.48 1.87 -3.66
C VAL A 56 -12.75 2.60 -4.10
N LEU A 57 -13.14 3.64 -3.38
CA LEU A 57 -14.32 4.44 -3.67
C LEU A 57 -13.92 5.90 -3.92
N TRP A 58 -14.68 6.59 -4.76
CA TRP A 58 -14.52 8.02 -5.05
C TRP A 58 -15.88 8.65 -5.39
N GLY A 59 -15.96 9.97 -5.49
CA GLY A 59 -17.19 10.69 -5.82
C GLY A 59 -17.98 11.16 -4.58
N PHE A 60 -17.32 11.32 -3.44
CA PHE A 60 -17.86 12.03 -2.30
C PHE A 60 -17.80 13.54 -2.55
N PRO A 61 -18.84 14.32 -2.20
CA PRO A 61 -18.84 15.77 -2.39
C PRO A 61 -17.71 16.44 -1.59
N GLY A 62 -16.95 17.31 -2.27
CA GLY A 62 -15.85 18.06 -1.68
C GLY A 62 -14.51 17.32 -1.66
N GLU A 63 -14.38 16.19 -2.37
CA GLU A 63 -13.10 15.48 -2.46
C GLU A 63 -12.04 16.33 -3.20
N PRO A 64 -10.83 16.46 -2.62
CA PRO A 64 -9.74 17.20 -3.24
C PRO A 64 -9.11 16.43 -4.41
N PRO A 65 -9.01 17.02 -5.62
CA PRO A 65 -8.29 16.40 -6.75
C PRO A 65 -6.85 15.99 -6.40
N GLU A 66 -6.16 16.75 -5.55
CA GLU A 66 -4.79 16.49 -5.13
C GLU A 66 -4.63 15.18 -4.32
N ASP A 67 -5.68 14.69 -3.65
CA ASP A 67 -5.64 13.37 -3.01
C ASP A 67 -5.52 12.27 -4.07
N TYR A 68 -6.18 12.40 -5.23
CA TYR A 68 -6.12 11.42 -6.31
C TYR A 68 -4.77 11.40 -7.00
N GLU A 69 -4.13 12.57 -7.15
CA GLU A 69 -2.76 12.68 -7.65
C GLU A 69 -1.78 11.99 -6.70
N ARG A 70 -1.89 12.25 -5.39
CA ARG A 70 -1.10 11.55 -4.36
C ARG A 70 -1.32 10.05 -4.37
N MET A 71 -2.57 9.61 -4.46
CA MET A 71 -2.90 8.18 -4.55
C MET A 71 -2.29 7.54 -5.80
N ALA A 72 -2.37 8.21 -6.96
CA ALA A 72 -1.76 7.73 -8.20
C ALA A 72 -0.24 7.61 -8.08
N ALA A 73 0.42 8.47 -7.31
CA ALA A 73 1.86 8.37 -7.04
C ALA A 73 2.23 7.23 -6.08
N ILE A 74 1.38 6.93 -5.09
CA ILE A 74 1.65 5.92 -4.05
C ILE A 74 1.30 4.50 -4.54
N VAL A 75 0.22 4.33 -5.30
CA VAL A 75 -0.26 2.99 -5.76
C VAL A 75 0.84 2.13 -6.41
N PRO A 76 1.72 2.64 -7.29
CA PRO A 76 2.83 1.87 -7.86
C PRO A 76 3.75 1.24 -6.80
N LEU A 77 3.90 1.90 -5.65
CA LEU A 77 4.72 1.45 -4.51
C LEU A 77 4.03 0.34 -3.69
N LEU A 78 2.74 0.10 -3.89
CA LEU A 78 1.97 -0.90 -3.14
C LEU A 78 1.74 -2.19 -3.94
N THR A 79 2.29 -2.29 -5.16
CA THR A 79 1.98 -3.36 -6.12
C THR A 79 2.37 -4.77 -5.66
N HIS A 80 3.19 -4.90 -4.62
CA HIS A 80 3.53 -6.17 -3.96
C HIS A 80 2.48 -6.63 -2.93
N LEU A 81 1.55 -5.77 -2.55
CA LEU A 81 0.44 -6.06 -1.64
C LEU A 81 -0.81 -6.49 -2.41
N VAL A 82 -1.81 -7.03 -1.69
CA VAL A 82 -3.06 -7.50 -2.31
C VAL A 82 -3.86 -6.30 -2.83
N PRO A 83 -4.15 -6.22 -4.15
CA PRO A 83 -4.91 -5.12 -4.74
C PRO A 83 -6.38 -5.13 -4.29
N PRO A 84 -7.13 -4.03 -4.49
CA PRO A 84 -8.56 -4.02 -4.22
C PRO A 84 -9.31 -4.97 -5.16
N ILE A 85 -10.40 -5.56 -4.67
CA ILE A 85 -11.23 -6.46 -5.48
C ILE A 85 -12.03 -5.67 -6.54
N GLY A 86 -12.48 -4.47 -6.16
CA GLY A 86 -13.23 -3.55 -7.00
C GLY A 86 -12.83 -2.11 -6.71
N PHE A 87 -13.07 -1.24 -7.69
CA PHE A 87 -12.91 0.19 -7.53
C PHE A 87 -13.98 0.89 -8.37
N GLY A 88 -14.71 1.82 -7.78
CA GLY A 88 -15.89 2.41 -8.40
C GLY A 88 -16.31 3.75 -7.79
N GLY A 89 -17.05 4.52 -8.58
CA GLY A 89 -17.69 5.74 -8.09
C GLY A 89 -18.79 5.42 -7.07
N LEU A 90 -18.99 6.34 -6.15
CA LEU A 90 -19.99 6.25 -5.11
C LEU A 90 -21.38 6.13 -5.74
N ARG A 91 -22.18 5.27 -5.14
CA ARG A 91 -23.64 5.29 -5.24
C ARG A 91 -24.20 5.42 -3.83
N LEU A 92 -25.42 5.90 -3.72
CA LEU A 92 -26.11 5.96 -2.44
C LEU A 92 -26.87 4.66 -2.22
N ASP A 93 -26.49 3.92 -1.20
CA ASP A 93 -27.25 2.74 -0.77
C ASP A 93 -28.33 3.19 0.22
N ARG A 94 -29.56 2.68 0.05
CA ARG A 94 -30.68 2.96 0.96
C ARG A 94 -30.26 2.61 2.38
N PHE A 95 -30.74 3.41 3.32
CA PHE A 95 -30.43 3.31 4.74
C PHE A 95 -29.00 3.70 5.13
N SER A 96 -28.12 4.04 4.16
CA SER A 96 -26.82 4.62 4.48
C SER A 96 -26.97 6.08 4.97
N PRO A 97 -26.00 6.58 5.77
CA PRO A 97 -25.96 8.00 6.12
C PRO A 97 -25.95 8.91 4.88
N ASN A 98 -25.27 8.50 3.81
CA ASN A 98 -25.23 9.27 2.56
C ASN A 98 -26.60 9.37 1.87
N PHE A 99 -27.51 8.42 2.12
CA PHE A 99 -28.89 8.47 1.65
C PHE A 99 -29.79 9.32 2.56
N PHE A 100 -29.73 9.10 3.88
CA PHE A 100 -30.59 9.82 4.83
C PHE A 100 -30.23 11.31 4.99
N ASP A 101 -28.93 11.62 4.98
CA ASP A 101 -28.41 12.98 5.13
C ASP A 101 -27.92 13.56 3.79
N ALA A 102 -28.41 13.04 2.66
CA ALA A 102 -27.93 13.34 1.31
C ALA A 102 -27.73 14.85 1.07
N ALA A 103 -28.78 15.66 1.31
CA ALA A 103 -28.74 17.11 1.10
C ALA A 103 -27.68 17.80 1.97
N LYS A 104 -27.54 17.38 3.24
CA LYS A 104 -26.54 17.94 4.17
C LYS A 104 -25.12 17.59 3.74
N LEU A 105 -24.94 16.44 3.12
CA LEU A 105 -23.66 15.92 2.64
C LEU A 105 -23.31 16.41 1.23
N GLY A 106 -24.14 17.25 0.61
CA GLY A 106 -23.86 17.85 -0.70
C GLY A 106 -24.33 17.02 -1.90
N PHE A 107 -25.20 16.03 -1.69
CA PHE A 107 -25.86 15.27 -2.74
C PHE A 107 -27.23 15.89 -3.08
N THR A 108 -27.55 16.01 -4.36
CA THR A 108 -28.85 16.48 -4.87
C THR A 108 -29.43 15.48 -5.88
N ASN A 109 -30.71 15.65 -6.25
CA ASN A 109 -31.37 14.81 -7.25
C ASN A 109 -31.20 13.30 -7.00
N VAL A 110 -31.33 12.87 -5.75
CA VAL A 110 -31.19 11.46 -5.36
C VAL A 110 -32.32 10.65 -5.98
N ARG A 111 -31.95 9.66 -6.81
CA ARG A 111 -32.91 8.92 -7.65
C ARG A 111 -32.49 7.46 -7.83
N PRO A 112 -33.43 6.51 -7.95
CA PRO A 112 -33.10 5.12 -8.22
C PRO A 112 -32.15 4.98 -9.42
N LEU A 113 -31.22 4.02 -9.35
CA LEU A 113 -30.39 3.74 -10.52
C LEU A 113 -31.27 3.33 -11.73
N PRO A 114 -30.93 3.74 -12.97
CA PRO A 114 -31.77 3.51 -14.15
C PRO A 114 -32.16 2.04 -14.37
N ALA A 115 -31.29 1.11 -13.97
CA ALA A 115 -31.51 -0.33 -14.08
C ALA A 115 -32.84 -0.80 -13.44
N TYR A 116 -33.31 -0.17 -12.36
CA TYR A 116 -34.58 -0.57 -11.73
C TYR A 116 -35.78 -0.37 -12.67
N HIS A 117 -35.78 0.70 -13.48
CA HIS A 117 -36.87 1.00 -14.42
C HIS A 117 -36.91 0.06 -15.62
N HIS A 118 -35.81 -0.63 -15.93
CA HIS A 118 -35.76 -1.63 -17.00
C HIS A 118 -36.24 -3.01 -16.55
N VAL A 119 -36.16 -3.31 -15.26
CA VAL A 119 -36.51 -4.62 -14.69
C VAL A 119 -37.93 -4.63 -14.13
N TYR A 120 -38.34 -3.53 -13.49
CA TYR A 120 -39.62 -3.46 -12.77
C TYR A 120 -40.61 -2.55 -13.51
N PRO A 121 -41.70 -3.11 -14.08
CA PRO A 121 -42.76 -2.33 -14.74
C PRO A 121 -43.70 -1.71 -13.70
N LEU A 122 -43.13 -0.92 -12.79
CA LEU A 122 -43.83 -0.25 -11.71
C LEU A 122 -43.83 1.27 -11.92
N THR A 123 -44.72 1.98 -11.23
CA THR A 123 -44.71 3.45 -11.23
C THR A 123 -43.43 3.99 -10.60
N ALA A 124 -43.02 5.21 -10.97
CA ALA A 124 -41.81 5.80 -10.41
C ALA A 124 -41.79 5.87 -8.86
N PRO A 125 -42.89 6.21 -8.15
CA PRO A 125 -42.93 6.13 -6.69
C PRO A 125 -42.76 4.71 -6.14
N ALA A 126 -43.34 3.70 -6.79
CA ALA A 126 -43.18 2.31 -6.38
C ALA A 126 -41.74 1.81 -6.59
N VAL A 127 -41.11 2.16 -7.73
CA VAL A 127 -39.67 1.91 -7.96
C VAL A 127 -38.83 2.63 -6.91
N ALA A 128 -39.12 3.90 -6.63
CA ALA A 128 -38.41 4.68 -5.62
C ALA A 128 -38.59 4.12 -4.21
N ASN A 129 -39.67 3.38 -3.92
CA ASN A 129 -39.84 2.67 -2.65
C ASN A 129 -39.11 1.30 -2.63
N LEU A 130 -39.03 0.61 -3.77
CA LEU A 130 -38.36 -0.67 -3.94
C LEU A 130 -36.82 -0.56 -4.01
N ALA A 131 -36.32 0.49 -4.66
CA ALA A 131 -34.92 0.61 -5.02
C ALA A 131 -34.01 0.66 -3.78
N TYR A 132 -32.91 -0.08 -3.82
CA TYR A 132 -31.88 -0.02 -2.79
C TYR A 132 -30.70 0.87 -3.21
N HIS A 133 -30.40 0.96 -4.50
CA HIS A 133 -29.29 1.77 -5.01
C HIS A 133 -29.76 3.02 -5.74
N PHE A 134 -29.13 4.15 -5.43
CA PHE A 134 -29.48 5.47 -5.94
C PHE A 134 -28.27 6.18 -6.55
N GLY A 135 -28.50 6.86 -7.67
CA GLY A 135 -27.62 7.88 -8.21
C GLY A 135 -27.94 9.25 -7.62
N PHE A 136 -27.10 10.22 -7.91
CA PHE A 136 -27.20 11.58 -7.40
C PHE A 136 -26.51 12.56 -8.36
N ASP A 137 -26.77 13.85 -8.16
CA ASP A 137 -26.00 14.95 -8.69
C ASP A 137 -25.28 15.66 -7.53
N TYR A 138 -24.29 16.50 -7.82
CA TYR A 138 -23.58 17.26 -6.78
C TYR A 138 -24.22 18.62 -6.56
N ALA A 139 -24.36 19.04 -5.29
CA ALA A 139 -24.83 20.38 -4.95
C ALA A 139 -23.87 21.49 -5.44
N ARG A 140 -22.57 21.19 -5.47
CA ARG A 140 -21.52 22.03 -6.08
C ARG A 140 -20.87 21.22 -7.19
N GLU A 141 -20.58 21.85 -8.31
CA GLU A 141 -19.98 21.16 -9.45
C GLU A 141 -18.70 20.41 -9.03
N GLN A 142 -18.65 19.11 -9.31
CA GLN A 142 -17.50 18.25 -9.07
C GLN A 142 -17.30 17.33 -10.27
N ARG A 143 -16.24 17.60 -11.04
CA ARG A 143 -15.92 16.87 -12.26
C ARG A 143 -14.89 15.78 -11.99
N VAL A 144 -15.32 14.73 -11.30
CA VAL A 144 -14.48 13.58 -10.90
C VAL A 144 -13.66 13.00 -12.07
N HIS A 145 -14.26 12.97 -13.25
CA HIS A 145 -13.64 12.41 -14.46
C HIS A 145 -12.37 13.16 -14.89
N ASP A 146 -12.21 14.42 -14.50
CA ASP A 146 -11.04 15.25 -14.84
C ASP A 146 -9.77 14.76 -14.15
N TYR A 147 -9.87 14.21 -12.94
CA TYR A 147 -8.71 13.89 -12.10
C TYR A 147 -8.56 12.41 -11.76
N ILE A 148 -9.60 11.58 -11.93
CA ILE A 148 -9.56 10.17 -11.51
C ILE A 148 -8.74 9.26 -12.46
N GLY A 149 -8.56 9.69 -13.71
CA GLY A 149 -7.94 8.89 -14.78
C GLY A 149 -6.58 8.27 -14.42
N PRO A 150 -5.60 9.04 -13.92
CA PRO A 150 -4.31 8.53 -13.49
C PRO A 150 -4.42 7.44 -12.42
N LEU A 151 -5.25 7.64 -11.39
CA LEU A 151 -5.46 6.64 -10.35
C LEU A 151 -6.05 5.34 -10.93
N LEU A 152 -7.05 5.42 -11.81
CA LEU A 152 -7.64 4.23 -12.44
C LEU A 152 -6.62 3.44 -13.25
N LYS A 153 -5.69 4.12 -13.92
CA LYS A 153 -4.59 3.46 -14.63
C LYS A 153 -3.73 2.66 -13.66
N GLU A 154 -3.27 3.28 -12.58
CA GLU A 154 -2.39 2.61 -11.61
C GLU A 154 -3.09 1.48 -10.84
N LEU A 155 -4.39 1.62 -10.53
CA LEU A 155 -5.19 0.54 -9.93
C LEU A 155 -5.33 -0.68 -10.86
N ARG A 156 -5.51 -0.45 -12.17
CA ARG A 156 -5.54 -1.54 -13.16
C ARG A 156 -4.19 -2.23 -13.27
N VAL A 157 -3.09 -1.47 -13.28
CA VAL A 157 -1.72 -2.01 -13.26
C VAL A 157 -1.51 -2.85 -12.02
N TRP A 158 -1.83 -2.35 -10.83
CA TRP A 158 -1.71 -3.11 -9.58
C TRP A 158 -2.49 -4.42 -9.64
N LYS A 159 -3.75 -4.39 -10.11
CA LYS A 159 -4.55 -5.61 -10.26
C LYS A 159 -3.93 -6.63 -11.21
N SER A 160 -3.28 -6.18 -12.29
CA SER A 160 -2.60 -7.06 -13.26
C SER A 160 -1.30 -7.67 -12.74
N LEU A 161 -0.64 -7.03 -11.77
CA LEU A 161 0.64 -7.47 -11.18
C LEU A 161 0.47 -8.38 -9.96
N ASN A 162 -0.77 -8.66 -9.55
CA ASN A 162 -1.06 -9.40 -8.34
C ASN A 162 -0.37 -10.78 -8.33
N GLY A 163 0.54 -10.98 -7.38
CA GLY A 163 1.33 -12.21 -7.24
C GLY A 163 2.61 -12.27 -8.07
N GLU A 164 2.82 -11.33 -8.99
CA GLU A 164 4.03 -11.24 -9.83
C GLU A 164 5.09 -10.29 -9.24
N SER A 165 4.64 -9.30 -8.49
CA SER A 165 5.48 -8.27 -7.86
C SER A 165 5.79 -8.61 -6.40
N THR A 166 7.00 -8.28 -5.92
CA THR A 166 7.40 -8.48 -4.53
C THR A 166 8.20 -7.30 -4.00
N LEU A 167 8.06 -7.04 -2.70
CA LEU A 167 8.97 -6.23 -1.90
C LEU A 167 9.04 -6.89 -0.52
N PHE A 168 10.20 -7.40 -0.15
CA PHE A 168 10.40 -8.05 1.14
C PHE A 168 11.78 -7.74 1.70
N HIS A 169 11.99 -8.05 2.98
CA HIS A 169 13.30 -7.96 3.60
C HIS A 169 13.69 -9.22 4.39
N ALA A 170 14.99 -9.49 4.44
CA ALA A 170 15.62 -10.48 5.30
C ALA A 170 16.74 -9.81 6.11
N ASP A 171 16.83 -10.16 7.38
CA ASP A 171 17.84 -9.64 8.29
C ASP A 171 18.84 -10.76 8.59
N VAL A 172 20.09 -10.60 8.14
CA VAL A 172 21.13 -11.63 8.19
C VAL A 172 22.44 -11.00 8.63
N ASP A 173 23.03 -11.53 9.70
CA ASP A 173 24.33 -11.10 10.23
C ASP A 173 24.43 -9.57 10.45
N GLY A 174 23.35 -8.93 10.94
CA GLY A 174 23.32 -7.49 11.20
C GLY A 174 23.16 -6.61 9.95
N ARG A 175 22.87 -7.21 8.80
CA ARG A 175 22.56 -6.53 7.53
C ARG A 175 21.15 -6.86 7.08
N LEU A 176 20.40 -5.83 6.72
CA LEU A 176 19.04 -5.95 6.21
C LEU A 176 19.07 -5.87 4.69
N ALA A 177 18.81 -6.99 4.03
CA ALA A 177 18.63 -7.03 2.59
C ALA A 177 17.16 -6.84 2.25
N ILE A 178 16.86 -5.81 1.47
CA ILE A 178 15.54 -5.50 0.92
C ILE A 178 15.57 -5.84 -0.57
N CYS A 179 14.67 -6.70 -0.99
CA CYS A 179 14.55 -7.16 -2.36
C CYS A 179 13.26 -6.61 -2.97
N ASP A 180 13.36 -5.98 -4.13
CA ASP A 180 12.27 -5.29 -4.79
C ASP A 180 12.18 -5.68 -6.27
N THR A 181 11.05 -6.22 -6.69
CA THR A 181 10.78 -6.53 -8.10
C THR A 181 9.55 -5.80 -8.62
N ARG A 182 9.07 -4.79 -7.89
CA ARG A 182 7.98 -3.93 -8.37
C ARG A 182 8.44 -3.19 -9.63
N PRO A 183 7.55 -2.88 -10.58
CA PRO A 183 7.92 -2.02 -11.72
C PRO A 183 8.42 -0.64 -11.30
N ALA A 184 8.03 -0.16 -10.11
CA ALA A 184 8.50 1.09 -9.53
C ALA A 184 9.88 0.98 -8.84
N ALA A 185 10.49 -0.20 -8.79
CA ALA A 185 11.76 -0.43 -8.11
C ALA A 185 12.89 0.39 -8.74
N ARG A 186 13.67 1.09 -7.90
CA ARG A 186 14.87 1.83 -8.31
C ARG A 186 16.14 0.98 -8.28
N ALA A 187 16.13 -0.07 -7.47
CA ALA A 187 17.18 -1.08 -7.37
C ALA A 187 16.53 -2.39 -6.96
N ALA A 188 16.99 -3.51 -7.51
CA ALA A 188 16.41 -4.81 -7.16
C ALA A 188 16.79 -5.29 -5.75
N VAL A 189 17.94 -4.84 -5.25
CA VAL A 189 18.43 -5.16 -3.91
C VAL A 189 18.98 -3.90 -3.27
N THR A 190 18.53 -3.60 -2.07
CA THR A 190 19.09 -2.55 -1.19
C THR A 190 19.55 -3.22 0.10
N VAL A 191 20.78 -2.98 0.51
CA VAL A 191 21.31 -3.48 1.79
C VAL A 191 21.45 -2.30 2.74
N LEU A 192 20.84 -2.43 3.92
CA LEU A 192 20.96 -1.47 5.01
C LEU A 192 21.74 -2.12 6.16
N ASP A 193 22.55 -1.33 6.84
CA ASP A 193 23.26 -1.73 8.06
C ASP A 193 23.24 -0.58 9.08
N GLY A 194 23.84 -0.82 10.26
CA GLY A 194 23.93 0.17 11.33
C GLY A 194 22.62 0.88 11.64
N LEU A 195 22.66 2.21 11.59
CA LEU A 195 21.52 3.07 11.87
C LEU A 195 20.38 2.93 10.84
N ASP A 196 20.67 2.80 9.54
CA ASP A 196 19.61 2.67 8.52
C ASP A 196 18.79 1.39 8.71
N ARG A 197 19.48 0.29 9.03
CA ARG A 197 18.82 -0.97 9.38
C ARG A 197 17.94 -0.79 10.61
N LEU A 198 18.45 -0.17 11.66
CA LEU A 198 17.70 0.05 12.91
C LEU A 198 16.42 0.85 12.62
N LEU A 199 16.55 1.98 11.94
CA LEU A 199 15.41 2.86 11.64
C LEU A 199 14.38 2.18 10.75
N TYR A 200 14.82 1.46 9.70
CA TYR A 200 13.92 0.75 8.81
C TYR A 200 13.12 -0.32 9.54
N LEU A 201 13.77 -1.10 10.42
CA LEU A 201 13.11 -2.11 11.24
C LEU A 201 12.14 -1.50 12.26
N GLN A 202 12.46 -0.35 12.85
CA GLN A 202 11.54 0.37 13.74
C GLN A 202 10.30 0.89 12.99
N CYS A 203 10.43 1.13 11.68
CA CYS A 203 9.30 1.49 10.82
C CYS A 203 8.51 0.28 10.30
N ASP A 204 8.69 -0.92 10.86
CA ASP A 204 7.85 -2.08 10.49
C ASP A 204 6.36 -1.79 10.75
N ALA A 205 6.08 -1.12 11.85
CA ALA A 205 4.82 -0.42 12.09
C ALA A 205 5.04 1.09 11.95
N ILE A 206 3.94 1.86 11.85
CA ILE A 206 3.95 3.32 11.79
C ILE A 206 4.69 3.86 13.01
N ALA A 207 5.79 4.56 12.75
CA ALA A 207 6.64 5.16 13.77
C ALA A 207 6.69 6.68 13.62
N ASP A 208 6.66 7.41 14.72
CA ASP A 208 6.94 8.86 14.73
C ASP A 208 8.45 9.09 14.77
N VAL A 209 8.94 10.08 14.01
CA VAL A 209 10.36 10.46 13.96
C VAL A 209 10.99 10.70 15.33
N ARG A 210 10.21 11.16 16.33
CA ARG A 210 10.68 11.29 17.71
C ARG A 210 11.08 9.95 18.30
N ARG A 211 10.21 8.93 18.17
CA ARG A 211 10.48 7.57 18.67
C ARG A 211 11.66 6.94 17.94
N LEU A 212 11.84 7.28 16.66
CA LEU A 212 12.99 6.82 15.89
C LEU A 212 14.30 7.44 16.40
N ALA A 213 14.30 8.73 16.75
CA ALA A 213 15.44 9.38 17.39
C ALA A 213 15.75 8.78 18.77
N ASP A 214 14.72 8.54 19.59
CA ASP A 214 14.87 7.87 20.89
C ASP A 214 15.49 6.46 20.75
N ALA A 215 15.02 5.69 19.75
CA ALA A 215 15.55 4.36 19.46
C ALA A 215 17.00 4.40 18.93
N ALA A 216 17.35 5.43 18.15
CA ALA A 216 18.71 5.65 17.67
C ALA A 216 19.66 5.95 18.85
N HIS A 217 19.28 6.85 19.76
CA HIS A 217 20.06 7.14 20.97
C HIS A 217 20.23 5.90 21.86
N ALA A 218 19.17 5.13 22.08
CA ALA A 218 19.26 3.88 22.83
C ALA A 218 20.19 2.85 22.15
N GLY A 219 20.36 2.92 20.84
CA GLY A 219 21.31 2.13 20.05
C GLY A 219 22.74 2.68 20.02
N GLY A 220 23.03 3.78 20.74
CA GLY A 220 24.35 4.42 20.77
C GLY A 220 24.64 5.33 19.57
N PHE A 221 23.61 5.75 18.83
CA PHE A 221 23.75 6.68 17.71
C PHE A 221 23.35 8.09 18.13
N GLU A 222 24.18 9.08 17.79
CA GLU A 222 23.81 10.50 17.85
C GLU A 222 22.84 10.81 16.71
N ALA A 223 21.57 11.12 17.02
CA ALA A 223 20.56 11.40 16.01
C ALA A 223 19.49 12.38 16.48
N THR A 224 19.27 13.45 15.71
CA THR A 224 18.16 14.38 15.90
C THR A 224 16.98 13.98 15.02
N GLU A 225 15.76 14.46 15.32
CA GLU A 225 14.60 14.23 14.45
C GLU A 225 14.85 14.68 13.00
N ALA A 226 15.55 15.81 12.82
CA ALA A 226 15.91 16.32 11.50
C ALA A 226 16.88 15.39 10.76
N SER A 227 17.94 14.92 11.43
CA SER A 227 18.89 13.98 10.80
C SER A 227 18.25 12.63 10.50
N ILE A 228 17.27 12.18 11.31
CA ILE A 228 16.47 10.99 10.99
C ILE A 228 15.67 11.21 9.71
N VAL A 229 14.96 12.34 9.57
CA VAL A 229 14.19 12.64 8.35
C VAL A 229 15.08 12.66 7.12
N GLU A 230 16.23 13.36 7.19
CA GLU A 230 17.20 13.42 6.09
C GLU A 230 17.73 12.04 5.70
N ARG A 231 18.05 11.21 6.69
CA ARG A 231 18.55 9.84 6.47
C ARG A 231 17.50 8.90 5.90
N LEU A 232 16.23 9.12 6.21
CA LEU A 232 15.09 8.35 5.72
C LEU A 232 14.63 8.75 4.30
N GLU A 233 14.90 9.98 3.88
CA GLU A 233 14.45 10.52 2.60
C GLU A 233 14.93 9.70 1.37
N PRO A 234 16.18 9.20 1.30
CA PRO A 234 16.59 8.30 0.22
C PRO A 234 15.79 6.99 0.15
N LEU A 235 15.30 6.48 1.29
CA LEU A 235 14.47 5.27 1.33
C LEU A 235 13.05 5.56 0.85
N CYS A 236 12.51 6.75 1.15
CA CYS A 236 11.26 7.25 0.58
C CYS A 236 11.39 7.43 -0.95
N ALA A 237 12.46 8.08 -1.42
CA ALA A 237 12.71 8.31 -2.84
C ALA A 237 12.88 7.02 -3.65
N LYS A 238 13.43 5.96 -3.02
CA LYS A 238 13.49 4.61 -3.59
C LYS A 238 12.17 3.85 -3.52
N GLY A 239 11.14 4.41 -2.87
CA GLY A 239 9.84 3.77 -2.70
C GLY A 239 9.87 2.58 -1.73
N LEU A 240 10.85 2.51 -0.81
CA LEU A 240 10.98 1.43 0.18
C LEU A 240 10.21 1.73 1.47
N MET A 241 9.73 2.96 1.62
CA MET A 241 9.05 3.48 2.79
C MET A 241 8.11 4.62 2.38
N LEU A 242 7.03 4.81 3.12
CA LEU A 242 6.18 5.99 3.03
C LEU A 242 6.40 6.88 4.25
N ARG A 243 6.30 8.19 4.04
CA ARG A 243 6.31 9.19 5.10
C ARG A 243 5.14 10.14 4.92
N ASP A 244 4.44 10.41 6.02
CA ASP A 244 3.38 11.40 6.11
C ASP A 244 3.65 12.29 7.32
N GLY A 245 4.13 13.51 7.05
CA GLY A 245 4.67 14.41 8.05
C GLY A 245 5.78 13.75 8.87
N ARG A 246 5.48 13.50 10.15
CA ARG A 246 6.36 12.88 11.15
C ARG A 246 6.24 11.37 11.23
N ARG A 247 5.28 10.76 10.52
CA ARG A 247 4.99 9.33 10.59
C ARG A 247 5.65 8.61 9.42
N CYS A 248 6.34 7.51 9.69
CA CYS A 248 7.05 6.70 8.71
C CYS A 248 6.55 5.25 8.75
N LEU A 249 6.53 4.58 7.59
CA LEU A 249 6.16 3.17 7.47
C LEU A 249 7.00 2.49 6.38
N ALA A 250 7.79 1.50 6.78
CA ALA A 250 8.54 0.64 5.86
C ALA A 250 7.59 -0.28 5.08
N LEU A 251 7.78 -0.36 3.77
CA LEU A 251 6.86 -1.07 2.87
C LEU A 251 7.20 -2.55 2.68
N ALA A 252 8.45 -2.96 2.92
CA ALA A 252 8.87 -4.32 2.69
C ALA A 252 8.22 -5.29 3.69
N VAL A 253 7.74 -6.42 3.18
CA VAL A 253 7.17 -7.48 4.01
C VAL A 253 8.30 -8.31 4.62
N LYS A 254 8.24 -8.59 5.92
CA LYS A 254 9.24 -9.44 6.57
C LYS A 254 9.17 -10.86 6.05
N LEU A 255 10.33 -11.44 5.69
CA LEU A 255 10.41 -12.86 5.41
C LEU A 255 10.18 -13.67 6.69
N GLY A 256 9.26 -14.62 6.62
CA GLY A 256 8.82 -15.45 7.73
C GLY A 256 7.75 -16.41 7.24
N THR A 257 6.51 -16.17 7.66
CA THR A 257 5.32 -16.81 7.04
C THR A 257 5.13 -16.35 5.59
N TYR A 258 5.48 -15.11 5.27
CA TYR A 258 5.50 -14.62 3.89
C TYR A 258 6.59 -15.34 3.09
N LYS A 259 6.18 -15.88 1.93
CA LYS A 259 7.07 -16.51 0.95
C LYS A 259 6.88 -15.81 -0.40
N PRO A 260 7.93 -15.20 -0.98
CA PRO A 260 7.86 -14.60 -2.31
C PRO A 260 7.41 -15.62 -3.36
N SER A 261 6.69 -15.15 -4.37
CA SER A 261 6.21 -16.00 -5.46
C SER A 261 7.38 -16.62 -6.24
N ARG A 262 7.11 -17.71 -6.98
CA ARG A 262 8.14 -18.33 -7.83
C ARG A 262 8.66 -17.37 -8.90
N ALA A 263 7.79 -16.52 -9.44
CA ALA A 263 8.14 -15.48 -10.38
C ALA A 263 9.10 -14.45 -9.74
N ALA A 264 8.77 -13.96 -8.55
CA ALA A 264 9.63 -13.06 -7.80
C ALA A 264 11.00 -13.68 -7.49
N LYS A 265 11.05 -14.95 -7.08
CA LYS A 265 12.31 -15.69 -6.88
C LYS A 265 13.14 -15.81 -8.16
N ARG A 266 12.51 -15.93 -9.33
CA ARG A 266 13.19 -15.97 -10.63
C ARG A 266 13.75 -14.59 -10.98
N ALA A 267 12.92 -13.55 -10.92
CA ALA A 267 13.32 -12.19 -11.19
C ALA A 267 14.53 -11.77 -10.34
N LEU A 268 14.54 -12.10 -9.04
CA LEU A 268 15.67 -11.82 -8.16
C LEU A 268 16.95 -12.55 -8.55
N ARG A 269 16.86 -13.82 -8.97
CA ARG A 269 18.04 -14.55 -9.48
C ARG A 269 18.57 -13.94 -10.75
N ASP A 270 17.69 -13.52 -11.65
CA ASP A 270 18.08 -12.93 -12.92
C ASP A 270 18.73 -11.56 -12.71
N THR A 271 18.21 -10.74 -11.79
CA THR A 271 18.86 -9.47 -11.45
C THR A 271 20.20 -9.66 -10.74
N ALA A 272 20.29 -10.56 -9.77
CA ALA A 272 21.56 -10.88 -9.10
C ALA A 272 22.64 -11.36 -10.10
N ARG A 273 22.25 -12.12 -11.14
CA ARG A 273 23.15 -12.53 -12.22
C ARG A 273 23.60 -11.38 -13.11
N ARG A 274 22.72 -10.42 -13.41
CA ARG A 274 23.05 -9.23 -14.20
C ARG A 274 24.01 -8.31 -13.46
N ASP A 275 23.76 -8.05 -12.19
CA ASP A 275 24.64 -7.22 -11.36
C ASP A 275 26.03 -7.87 -11.19
N ALA A 276 26.08 -9.19 -11.05
CA ALA A 276 27.33 -9.94 -11.03
C ALA A 276 28.07 -9.96 -12.39
N ALA A 277 27.36 -9.79 -13.51
CA ALA A 277 27.95 -9.72 -14.86
C ALA A 277 28.43 -8.31 -15.23
N LEU A 278 27.80 -7.27 -14.65
CA LEU A 278 28.21 -5.87 -14.78
C LEU A 278 29.42 -5.51 -13.89
N CYS A 279 29.82 -6.42 -13.00
CA CYS A 279 31.03 -6.31 -12.17
C CYS A 279 32.10 -7.27 -12.75
N PRO A 280 33.05 -6.78 -13.57
CA PRO A 280 34.06 -7.64 -14.18
C PRO A 280 34.87 -8.38 -13.11
N LYS A 281 35.08 -9.68 -13.34
CA LYS A 281 35.82 -10.57 -12.43
C LYS A 281 37.30 -10.21 -12.22
N ASP A 282 37.82 -9.21 -12.96
CA ASP A 282 39.25 -8.91 -13.02
C ASP A 282 39.66 -7.60 -12.32
N ALA A 283 38.77 -7.00 -11.53
CA ALA A 283 39.14 -5.92 -10.61
C ALA A 283 39.09 -6.42 -9.15
N VAL A 284 39.89 -7.45 -8.84
CA VAL A 284 40.09 -7.95 -7.47
C VAL A 284 41.54 -7.74 -7.07
N THR A 285 41.84 -6.59 -6.46
CA THR A 285 42.55 -6.52 -5.17
C THR A 285 42.69 -5.06 -4.74
N GLN A 286 42.33 -4.81 -3.48
CA GLN A 286 42.43 -3.55 -2.73
C GLN A 286 41.19 -2.65 -2.75
N VAL A 287 40.67 -2.48 -1.54
CA VAL A 287 39.61 -1.55 -1.09
C VAL A 287 38.17 -1.95 -1.46
N LEU A 288 37.54 -2.71 -0.55
CA LEU A 288 36.10 -2.83 -0.19
C LEU A 288 35.67 -4.30 0.00
N PRO A 289 34.99 -4.65 1.12
CA PRO A 289 34.44 -5.99 1.30
C PRO A 289 33.21 -6.19 0.41
N THR A 290 33.33 -7.14 -0.51
CA THR A 290 32.41 -7.46 -1.61
C THR A 290 31.03 -7.97 -1.13
N PRO A 291 29.91 -7.78 -1.87
CA PRO A 291 28.55 -8.20 -1.48
C PRO A 291 28.27 -9.71 -1.54
N ARG A 292 29.25 -10.51 -1.95
CA ARG A 292 29.03 -11.89 -2.39
C ARG A 292 28.66 -12.86 -1.26
N ILE A 293 29.08 -12.56 -0.03
CA ILE A 293 28.86 -13.43 1.14
C ILE A 293 27.45 -13.24 1.73
N ALA A 294 26.89 -12.02 1.64
CA ALA A 294 25.54 -11.76 2.12
C ALA A 294 24.48 -12.49 1.28
N PHE A 295 24.62 -12.49 -0.05
CA PHE A 295 23.61 -13.04 -0.95
C PHE A 295 23.49 -14.56 -0.88
N GLU A 296 24.60 -15.30 -0.77
CA GLU A 296 24.56 -16.76 -0.61
C GLU A 296 24.04 -17.19 0.76
N LYS A 297 24.41 -16.50 1.85
CA LYS A 297 23.88 -16.80 3.19
C LYS A 297 22.39 -16.46 3.30
N ILE A 298 21.99 -15.31 2.73
CA ILE A 298 20.59 -14.99 2.54
C ILE A 298 19.96 -16.18 1.84
N TRP A 299 20.45 -16.61 0.65
CA TRP A 299 19.91 -17.74 -0.15
C TRP A 299 19.88 -19.11 0.54
N ARG A 300 20.84 -19.41 1.44
CA ARG A 300 20.87 -20.67 2.21
C ARG A 300 19.95 -20.66 3.43
N ALA A 301 19.48 -19.49 3.88
CA ALA A 301 18.49 -19.36 4.95
C ALA A 301 17.02 -19.52 4.46
N TRP A 302 16.80 -19.84 3.16
CA TRP A 302 15.48 -20.02 2.52
C TRP A 302 15.01 -21.46 2.46
#